data_AF-A0A0N1NKN8-F1
#
_entry.id   AF-A0A0N1NKN8-F1
#
_cell.length_a   1.000
_cell.length_b   1.000
_cell.length_c   1.000
_cell.angle_alpha   90.00
_cell.angle_beta   90.00
_cell.angle_gamma   90.00
#
_symmetry.space_group_name_H-M   'P 1'
#
loop_
_entity.id
_entity.type
_entity.pdbx_description
1 polymer ?
#
loop_
_entity_poly.entity_id
_entity_poly.type
_entity_poly.pdbx_seq_one_letter_code
_entity_poly.pdbx_strand_id
1 'polypeptide(L)'
;MPWASVVVNLLLGLPALVPLYCVQWLFTEYLPMDCRSTGDPAAGTTNCDYQTLDHGGPVQAILAVTGVVVLGLAFLAYRALPLVPGSRPRSALGAAVLLLVPYGALWVLYATGYGR
;
A
#
# COMPACT_ATOMS: atom_id res chain seq x y z
N MET A 1 2.56 13.81 -24.67
CA MET A 1 1.78 14.60 -23.68
C MET A 1 2.15 14.15 -22.28
N PRO A 2 2.89 14.95 -21.48
CA PRO A 2 3.47 14.52 -20.20
C PRO A 2 2.43 14.27 -19.09
N TRP A 3 1.20 14.78 -19.24
CA TRP A 3 0.12 14.67 -18.27
C TRP A 3 -0.55 13.28 -18.21
N ALA A 4 -0.47 12.49 -19.29
CA ALA A 4 -1.06 11.15 -19.32
C ALA A 4 -0.45 10.24 -18.24
N SER A 5 0.88 10.26 -18.09
CA SER A 5 1.57 9.50 -17.04
C SER A 5 1.18 9.97 -15.64
N VAL A 6 0.94 11.27 -15.45
CA VAL A 6 0.54 11.84 -14.15
C VAL A 6 -0.85 11.35 -13.76
N VAL A 7 -1.82 11.42 -14.67
CA VAL A 7 -3.19 10.96 -14.44
C VAL A 7 -3.24 9.45 -14.18
N VAL A 8 -2.50 8.66 -14.96
CA VAL A 8 -2.44 7.20 -14.80
C VAL A 8 -1.87 6.81 -13.44
N ASN A 9 -0.77 7.44 -12.99
CA ASN A 9 -0.20 7.15 -11.67
C ASN A 9 -1.12 7.59 -10.51
N LEU A 10 -1.86 8.70 -10.65
CA LEU A 10 -2.86 9.12 -9.68
C LEU A 10 -4.03 8.14 -9.59
N LEU A 11 -4.55 7.68 -10.73
CA LEU A 11 -5.63 6.70 -10.78
C LEU A 11 -5.19 5.33 -10.24
N LEU A 12 -3.94 4.92 -10.50
CA LEU A 12 -3.34 3.72 -9.90
C LEU A 12 -3.08 3.88 -8.39
N GLY A 13 -2.88 5.11 -7.92
CA GLY A 13 -2.73 5.42 -6.51
C GLY A 13 -3.97 5.09 -5.68
N LEU A 14 -5.18 5.14 -6.26
CA LEU A 14 -6.44 4.79 -5.59
C LEU A 14 -6.51 3.30 -5.17
N PRO A 15 -6.36 2.31 -6.08
CA PRO A 15 -6.32 0.91 -5.67
C PRO A 15 -5.06 0.58 -4.87
N ALA A 16 -3.97 1.35 -5.01
CA ALA A 16 -2.77 1.19 -4.19
C ALA A 16 -2.96 1.62 -2.72
N LEU A 17 -4.02 2.35 -2.37
CA LEU A 17 -4.30 2.72 -0.98
C LEU A 17 -4.43 1.51 -0.07
N VAL A 18 -5.14 0.47 -0.52
CA VAL A 18 -5.42 -0.74 0.28
C VAL A 18 -4.13 -1.49 0.62
N PRO A 19 -3.28 -1.89 -0.34
CA PRO A 19 -2.03 -2.56 0.00
C PRO A 19 -1.06 -1.65 0.77
N LEU A 20 -1.03 -0.34 0.50
CA LEU A 20 -0.20 0.59 1.29
C LEU A 20 -0.64 0.66 2.76
N TYR A 21 -1.95 0.71 3.02
CA TYR A 21 -2.49 0.66 4.37
C TYR A 21 -2.18 -0.68 5.05
N CYS A 22 -2.39 -1.80 4.36
CA CYS A 22 -2.06 -3.12 4.89
C CYS A 22 -0.55 -3.28 5.19
N VAL A 23 0.32 -2.71 4.35
CA VAL A 23 1.77 -2.67 4.60
C VAL A 23 2.07 -1.84 5.84
N GLN A 24 1.49 -0.63 5.96
CA GLN A 24 1.69 0.19 7.15
C GLN A 24 1.28 -0.58 8.40
N TRP A 25 0.07 -1.13 8.43
CA TRP A 25 -0.45 -1.96 9.52
C TRP A 25 0.48 -3.13 9.86
N LEU A 26 1.00 -3.82 8.83
CA LEU A 26 1.93 -4.93 9.02
C LEU A 26 3.20 -4.50 9.75
N PHE A 27 3.75 -3.32 9.43
CA PHE A 27 4.97 -2.80 10.02
C PHE A 27 4.77 -2.09 11.37
N THR A 28 3.62 -1.43 11.58
CA THR A 28 3.38 -0.63 12.79
C THR A 28 2.65 -1.40 13.87
N GLU A 29 1.83 -2.38 13.50
CA GLU A 29 0.95 -3.10 14.43
C GLU A 29 1.36 -4.58 14.50
N TYR A 30 1.39 -5.31 13.38
CA TYR A 30 1.59 -6.76 13.40
C TYR A 30 3.03 -7.24 13.67
N LEU A 31 4.03 -6.68 12.99
CA LEU A 31 5.44 -7.04 13.16
C LEU A 31 6.03 -6.76 14.55
N PRO A 32 5.71 -5.66 15.26
CA PRO A 32 6.23 -5.41 16.59
C PRO A 32 5.60 -6.26 17.69
N MET A 33 4.66 -7.16 17.37
CA MET A 33 4.10 -8.10 18.35
C MET A 33 5.05 -9.23 18.68
N ASP A 34 5.08 -9.56 19.97
CA ASP A 34 5.89 -10.66 20.50
C ASP A 34 5.26 -12.03 20.25
N CYS A 35 3.97 -12.08 19.91
CA CYS A 35 3.22 -13.29 19.63
C CYS A 35 2.98 -13.50 18.14
N ARG A 36 3.11 -14.75 17.68
CA ARG A 36 2.92 -15.17 16.28
C ARG A 36 1.88 -16.27 16.13
N SER A 37 1.48 -16.89 17.23
CA SER A 37 0.46 -17.93 17.28
C SER A 37 -0.44 -17.75 18.51
N THR A 38 -1.71 -18.14 18.40
CA THR A 38 -2.63 -18.20 19.55
C THR A 38 -2.22 -19.26 20.58
N GLY A 39 -1.30 -20.14 20.22
CA GLY A 39 -0.66 -21.12 21.11
C GLY A 39 0.64 -20.66 21.74
N ASP A 40 1.13 -19.44 21.44
CA ASP A 40 2.29 -18.89 22.14
C ASP A 40 1.92 -18.65 23.62
N PRO A 41 2.78 -19.05 24.57
CA PRO A 41 2.48 -18.86 25.98
C PRO A 41 2.37 -17.36 26.28
N ALA A 42 1.14 -16.89 26.52
CA ALA A 42 0.83 -15.54 26.98
C ALA A 42 1.58 -15.14 28.27
N ALA A 43 2.15 -16.12 28.97
CA ALA A 43 2.89 -15.97 30.21
C ALA A 43 4.27 -15.33 29.94
N GLY A 44 4.29 -14.02 29.74
CA GLY A 44 5.51 -13.21 29.72
C GLY A 44 5.55 -12.09 28.68
N THR A 45 4.62 -12.05 27.72
CA THR A 45 4.62 -11.03 26.66
C THR A 45 3.73 -9.85 27.04
N THR A 46 4.32 -8.68 27.24
CA THR A 46 3.57 -7.44 27.54
C THR A 46 2.95 -6.79 26.30
N ASN A 47 3.38 -7.20 25.09
CA ASN A 47 2.97 -6.59 23.82
C ASN A 47 2.38 -7.64 22.85
N CYS A 48 1.33 -8.33 23.30
CA CYS A 48 0.55 -9.26 22.47
C CYS A 48 -0.92 -8.82 22.43
N ASP A 49 -1.39 -8.41 21.25
CA ASP A 49 -2.80 -8.11 20.98
C ASP A 49 -3.41 -9.21 20.09
N TYR A 50 -4.28 -10.01 20.70
CA TYR A 50 -4.97 -11.12 20.04
C TYR A 50 -5.93 -10.68 18.93
N GLN A 51 -6.47 -9.46 19.00
CA GLN A 51 -7.37 -8.96 17.96
C GLN A 51 -6.60 -8.72 16.66
N THR A 52 -5.43 -8.09 16.76
CA THR A 52 -4.51 -7.92 15.64
C THR A 52 -3.99 -9.27 15.11
N LEU A 53 -3.70 -10.22 16.01
CA LEU A 53 -3.23 -11.55 15.62
C LEU A 53 -4.27 -12.32 14.78
N ASP A 54 -5.54 -12.28 15.17
CA ASP A 54 -6.66 -12.90 14.44
C ASP A 54 -6.88 -12.25 13.06
N HIS A 55 -6.70 -10.93 12.98
CA HIS A 55 -6.78 -10.20 11.72
C HIS A 55 -5.55 -10.35 10.81
N GLY A 56 -4.42 -10.85 11.32
CA GLY A 56 -3.17 -10.96 10.58
C GLY A 56 -3.26 -11.80 9.30
N GLY A 57 -3.89 -12.97 9.37
CA GLY A 57 -4.08 -13.84 8.20
C GLY A 57 -4.92 -13.18 7.10
N PRO A 58 -6.15 -12.73 7.41
CA PRO A 58 -7.00 -12.01 6.46
C PRO A 58 -6.34 -10.76 5.88
N VAL A 59 -5.67 -9.94 6.69
CA VAL A 59 -5.00 -8.70 6.23
C VAL A 59 -3.84 -9.01 5.28
N GLN A 60 -3.04 -10.04 5.56
CA GLN A 60 -1.97 -10.49 4.66
C GLN A 60 -2.51 -11.04 3.34
N ALA A 61 -3.63 -11.77 3.37
CA ALA A 61 -4.30 -12.24 2.15
C ALA A 61 -4.83 -11.08 1.31
N ILE A 62 -5.47 -10.09 1.94
CA ILE A 62 -5.91 -8.86 1.27
C ILE A 62 -4.72 -8.13 0.66
N LEU A 63 -3.61 -7.99 1.40
CA LEU A 63 -2.38 -7.39 0.89
C LEU A 63 -1.85 -8.13 -0.34
N ALA A 64 -1.79 -9.46 -0.31
CA ALA A 64 -1.30 -10.26 -1.43
C ALA A 64 -2.18 -10.09 -2.67
N VAL A 65 -3.51 -10.22 -2.52
CA VAL A 65 -4.46 -10.11 -3.64
C VAL A 65 -4.44 -8.69 -4.22
N THR A 66 -4.58 -7.68 -3.37
CA THR A 66 -4.62 -6.28 -3.82
C THR A 66 -3.27 -5.82 -4.38
N GLY A 67 -2.15 -6.27 -3.79
CA GLY A 67 -0.81 -6.02 -4.30
C GLY A 67 -0.61 -6.61 -5.70
N VAL A 68 -1.03 -7.85 -5.94
CA VAL A 68 -0.97 -8.48 -7.27
C VAL A 68 -1.83 -7.71 -8.28
N VAL A 69 -3.04 -7.31 -7.90
CA VAL A 69 -3.93 -6.52 -8.76
C VAL A 69 -3.28 -5.19 -9.15
N VAL A 70 -2.74 -4.46 -8.17
CA VAL A 70 -2.07 -3.16 -8.42
C VAL A 70 -0.82 -3.33 -9.28
N LEU A 71 -0.01 -4.36 -9.03
CA LEU A 71 1.14 -4.68 -9.87
C LEU A 71 0.73 -5.03 -11.31
N GLY A 72 -0.35 -5.79 -11.48
CA GLY A 72 -0.91 -6.11 -12.79
C GLY A 72 -1.41 -4.87 -13.53
N LEU A 73 -2.14 -3.98 -12.85
CA LEU A 73 -2.61 -2.72 -13.41
C LEU A 73 -1.45 -1.78 -13.76
N ALA A 74 -0.43 -1.69 -12.90
CA ALA A 74 0.78 -0.94 -13.19
C ALA A 74 1.51 -1.52 -14.40
N PHE A 75 1.67 -2.85 -14.47
CA PHE A 75 2.29 -3.52 -15.60
C PHE A 75 1.55 -3.25 -16.92
N LEU A 76 0.21 -3.32 -16.92
CA LEU A 76 -0.62 -2.97 -18.08
C LEU A 76 -0.44 -1.50 -18.47
N ALA A 77 -0.45 -0.59 -17.50
CA ALA A 77 -0.22 0.83 -17.74
C ALA A 77 1.17 1.10 -18.34
N TYR A 78 2.21 0.48 -17.80
CA TYR A 78 3.59 0.60 -18.30
C TYR A 78 3.80 -0.09 -19.65
N ARG A 79 3.06 -1.17 -19.95
CA ARG A 79 3.07 -1.84 -21.27
C ARG A 79 2.26 -1.08 -22.33
N ALA A 80 1.22 -0.34 -21.93
CA ALA A 80 0.48 0.54 -22.82
C ALA A 80 1.21 1.87 -23.08
N LEU A 81 2.00 2.36 -22.12
CA LEU A 81 2.78 3.60 -22.23
C LEU A 81 3.77 3.67 -23.43
N PRO A 82 4.47 2.61 -23.87
CA PRO A 82 5.33 2.66 -25.06
C PRO A 82 4.58 2.92 -26.37
N LEU A 83 3.25 2.89 -26.38
CA LEU A 83 2.44 3.32 -27.54
C LEU A 83 2.41 4.85 -27.70
N VAL A 84 2.96 5.61 -26.75
CA VAL A 84 3.05 7.07 -26.80
C VAL A 84 4.46 7.48 -27.25
N PRO A 85 4.63 8.02 -28.48
CA PRO A 85 5.94 8.44 -28.97
C PRO A 85 6.58 9.48 -28.04
N GLY A 86 7.79 9.19 -27.52
CA GLY A 86 8.63 10.17 -26.80
C GLY A 86 8.68 10.07 -25.27
N SER A 87 8.04 9.08 -24.63
CA SER A 87 8.14 8.91 -23.17
C SER A 87 9.49 8.32 -22.76
N ARG A 88 10.36 9.14 -22.14
CA ARG A 88 11.63 8.66 -21.56
C ARG A 88 11.34 7.82 -20.30
N PRO A 89 11.90 6.60 -20.15
CA PRO A 89 11.64 5.72 -19.01
C PRO A 89 12.00 6.35 -17.65
N ARG A 90 12.99 7.26 -17.64
CA ARG A 90 13.40 8.03 -16.45
C ARG A 90 12.30 8.97 -15.92
N SER A 91 11.49 9.53 -16.82
CA SER A 91 10.35 10.38 -16.45
C SER A 91 9.18 9.56 -15.90
N ALA A 92 9.05 8.30 -16.34
CA ALA A 92 7.99 7.41 -15.87
C ALA A 92 8.29 6.90 -14.44
N LEU A 93 9.56 6.61 -14.13
CA LEU A 93 10.02 6.31 -12.77
C LEU A 93 9.87 7.48 -11.80
N GLY A 94 10.19 8.72 -12.24
CA GLY A 94 9.92 9.91 -11.43
C GLY A 94 8.43 10.09 -11.15
N ALA A 95 7.56 9.71 -12.09
CA ALA A 95 6.12 9.74 -11.90
C ALA A 95 5.58 8.62 -11.01
N ALA A 96 6.33 7.53 -10.79
CA ALA A 96 5.92 6.45 -9.90
C ALA A 96 5.75 6.91 -8.45
N VAL A 97 6.44 7.98 -8.03
CA VAL A 97 6.23 8.61 -6.71
C VAL A 97 4.80 9.15 -6.56
N LEU A 98 4.11 9.50 -7.66
CA LEU A 98 2.70 9.92 -7.60
C LEU A 98 1.74 8.82 -7.15
N LEU A 99 2.11 7.54 -7.20
CA LEU A 99 1.32 6.47 -6.57
C LEU A 99 1.16 6.69 -5.07
N LEU A 100 2.15 7.31 -4.43
CA LEU A 100 2.15 7.57 -2.99
C LEU A 100 1.38 8.84 -2.60
N VAL A 101 1.12 9.74 -3.56
CA VAL A 101 0.46 11.03 -3.32
C VAL A 101 -0.93 10.89 -2.70
N PRO A 102 -1.87 10.08 -3.25
CA PRO A 102 -3.20 9.96 -2.66
C PRO A 102 -3.15 9.35 -1.25
N TYR A 103 -2.23 8.41 -1.01
CA TYR A 103 -2.00 7.84 0.31
C TYR A 103 -1.48 8.87 1.31
N GLY A 104 -0.43 9.61 0.94
CA GLY A 104 0.15 10.66 1.77
C GLY A 104 -0.83 11.79 2.05
N ALA A 105 -1.65 12.17 1.05
CA ALA A 105 -2.70 13.17 1.23
C ALA A 105 -3.75 12.72 2.26
N LEU A 106 -4.25 11.48 2.16
CA LEU A 106 -5.18 10.92 3.13
C LEU A 106 -4.55 10.84 4.53
N TRP A 107 -3.29 10.42 4.62
CA TRP A 107 -2.58 10.33 5.89
C TRP A 107 -2.39 11.70 6.54
N VAL A 108 -2.03 12.73 5.76
CA VAL A 108 -1.94 14.11 6.24
C VAL A 108 -3.30 14.63 6.68
N LEU A 109 -4.37 14.38 5.93
CA LEU A 109 -5.74 14.76 6.33
C LEU A 109 -6.16 14.09 7.65
N TYR A 110 -5.84 12.81 7.80
CA TYR A 110 -6.06 12.07 9.04
C TYR A 110 -5.25 12.67 10.21
N ALA A 111 -3.96 12.93 10.01
CA ALA A 111 -3.07 13.48 11.03
C ALA A 111 -3.40 14.93 11.44
N THR A 112 -3.91 15.74 10.50
CA THR A 112 -4.20 17.17 10.70
C THR A 112 -5.56 17.46 11.35
N GLY A 113 -6.39 16.45 11.63
CA GLY A 113 -7.54 16.61 12.52
C GLY A 113 -8.93 16.51 11.89
N TYR A 114 -9.08 15.87 10.74
CA TYR A 114 -10.42 15.42 10.28
C TYR A 114 -10.85 14.06 10.87
N GLY A 115 -9.99 13.42 11.68
CA GLY A 115 -10.22 12.11 12.30
C GLY A 115 -10.19 12.10 13.83
N ARG A 116 -10.43 13.23 14.50
CA ARG A 116 -10.68 13.30 15.95
C ARG A 116 -12.12 13.70 16.23
#